data_AF-A0A9E7ZKK4-F1
#
_entry.id   AF-A0A9E7ZKK4-F1
#
_cell.length_a   1.000
_cell.length_b   1.000
_cell.length_c   1.000
_cell.angle_alpha   90.00
_cell.angle_beta   90.00
_cell.angle_gamma   90.00
#
_symmetry.space_group_name_H-M   'P 1'
#
loop_
_entity.id
_entity.type
_entity.pdbx_description
1 polymer ?
#
loop_
_entity_poly.entity_id
_entity_poly.type
_entity_poly.pdbx_seq_one_letter_code
_entity_poly.pdbx_strand_id
1 'polypeptide(L)' 'MKNVVIAILAALVVFLSARLVSIENQRYAAVMGMCPDKFVPRMQDPVCLAKVETRTSWLWHLFYALQG' A
#
# COMPACT_ATOMS: atom_id res chain seq x y z
N MET A 1 -9.87 12.76 -29.46
CA MET A 1 -10.15 13.09 -28.04
C MET A 1 -10.48 11.86 -27.19
N LYS A 2 -11.39 10.96 -27.62
CA LYS A 2 -11.76 9.74 -26.87
C LYS A 2 -10.58 8.89 -26.40
N ASN A 3 -9.61 8.61 -27.26
CA ASN A 3 -8.44 7.77 -26.91
C ASN A 3 -7.53 8.42 -25.86
N VAL A 4 -7.42 9.76 -25.87
CA VAL A 4 -6.65 10.52 -24.86
C VAL A 4 -7.33 10.43 -23.51
N VAL A 5 -8.65 10.58 -23.46
CA VAL A 5 -9.43 10.43 -22.22
C VAL A 5 -9.29 9.03 -21.64
N ILE A 6 -9.37 8.00 -22.48
CA ILE A 6 -9.18 6.60 -22.05
C ILE A 6 -7.77 6.39 -21.49
N ALA A 7 -6.74 6.93 -22.14
CA ALA A 7 -5.37 6.82 -21.66
C ALA A 7 -5.16 7.49 -20.29
N ILE A 8 -5.72 8.69 -20.10
CA ILE A 8 -5.67 9.42 -18.82
C ILE A 8 -6.37 8.62 -17.72
N LEU A 9 -7.57 8.11 -17.99
CA LEU A 9 -8.32 7.31 -17.02
C LEU A 9 -7.57 6.03 -16.65
N ALA A 10 -6.98 5.33 -17.64
CA ALA A 10 -6.17 4.15 -17.38
C ALA A 10 -4.95 4.47 -16.51
N ALA A 11 -4.26 5.58 -16.78
CA ALA A 11 -3.13 6.02 -15.96
C ALA A 11 -3.54 6.34 -14.52
N LEU A 12 -4.69 6.98 -14.33
CA LEU A 12 -5.23 7.27 -13.00
C LEU A 12 -5.59 5.99 -12.24
N VAL A 13 -6.21 5.00 -12.91
CA VAL A 13 -6.51 3.70 -12.29
C VAL A 13 -5.23 3.02 -11.83
N VAL A 14 -4.22 2.94 -12.69
CA VAL A 14 -2.93 2.33 -12.33
C VAL A 14 -2.27 3.06 -11.16
N PHE A 15 -2.28 4.40 -11.18
CA PHE A 15 -1.74 5.22 -10.10
C PHE A 15 -2.46 4.95 -8.78
N LEU A 16 -3.80 4.98 -8.77
CA LEU A 16 -4.60 4.74 -7.58
C LEU A 16 -4.41 3.33 -7.04
N SER A 17 -4.40 2.30 -7.90
CA SER A 17 -4.12 0.92 -7.50
C SER A 17 -2.74 0.77 -6.87
N ALA A 18 -1.71 1.42 -7.42
CA ALA A 18 -0.36 1.39 -6.86
C ALA A 18 -0.30 2.03 -5.47
N ARG A 19 -1.01 3.16 -5.26
CA ARG A 19 -1.12 3.80 -3.94
C ARG A 19 -1.88 2.93 -2.94
N LEU A 20 -2.96 2.28 -3.37
CA LEU A 20 -3.75 1.38 -2.52
C LEU A 20 -2.89 0.24 -1.99
N VAL A 21 -2.09 -0.39 -2.86
CA VAL A 21 -1.18 -1.48 -2.47
C VAL A 21 -0.16 -1.02 -1.45
N SER A 22 0.44 0.15 -1.65
CA SER A 22 1.42 0.70 -0.70
C SER A 22 0.81 0.93 0.69
N ILE A 23 -0.42 1.45 0.74
CA ILE A 23 -1.13 1.70 2.00
C ILE A 23 -1.54 0.38 2.67
N GLU A 24 -2.04 -0.60 1.91
CA GLU A 24 -2.44 -1.88 2.48
C GLU A 24 -1.25 -2.64 3.06
N ASN A 25 -0.11 -2.60 2.37
CA ASN A 25 1.13 -3.20 2.87
C ASN A 25 1.59 -2.53 4.18
N GLN A 26 1.49 -1.20 4.28
CA GLN A 26 1.76 -0.45 5.53
C GLN A 26 0.78 -0.83 6.64
N ARG A 27 -0.53 -0.89 6.34
CA ARG A 27 -1.57 -1.28 7.29
C ARG A 27 -1.31 -2.68 7.84
N TYR A 28 -1.07 -3.63 6.95
CA TYR A 28 -0.83 -5.02 7.32
C TYR A 28 0.45 -5.17 8.15
N ALA A 29 1.54 -4.48 7.77
CA ALA A 29 2.77 -4.45 8.56
C ALA A 29 2.55 -3.90 9.97
N ALA A 30 1.76 -2.83 10.10
CA ALA A 30 1.44 -2.23 11.38
C ALA A 30 0.60 -3.16 12.26
N VAL A 31 -0.40 -3.84 11.69
CA VAL A 31 -1.23 -4.84 12.40
C VAL A 31 -0.39 -6.02 12.87
N MET A 32 0.55 -6.48 12.04
CA MET A 32 1.46 -7.57 12.38
C MET A 32 2.58 -7.15 13.34
N GLY A 33 2.68 -5.86 13.68
CA GLY A 33 3.67 -5.35 14.60
C GLY A 33 5.10 -5.36 14.04
N MET A 34 5.28 -5.36 12.72
CA MET A 34 6.58 -5.60 12.08
C MET A 34 7.61 -4.48 12.27
N CYS A 35 7.16 -3.26 12.55
CA CYS A 35 7.99 -2.07 12.66
C CYS A 35 7.81 -1.39 14.03
N PRO A 36 8.17 -2.01 15.15
CA PRO A 36 8.01 -1.39 16.46
C PRO A 36 8.87 -0.13 16.59
N ASP A 37 8.29 0.95 17.11
CA ASP A 37 9.03 2.18 17.41
C ASP A 37 10.00 1.95 18.58
N LYS A 38 11.22 2.47 18.46
CA LYS A 38 12.29 2.25 19.46
C LYS A 38 12.10 3.06 20.74
N PHE A 39 11.38 4.17 20.68
CA PHE A 39 11.27 5.14 21.76
C PHE A 39 9.86 5.20 22.34
N VAL A 40 8.84 4.92 21.53
CA VAL A 40 7.44 4.97 21.95
C VAL A 40 6.82 3.58 21.93
N PRO A 41 6.58 2.96 23.11
CA PRO A 41 5.96 1.66 23.20
C PRO A 41 4.59 1.63 22.50
N ARG A 42 4.32 0.54 21.77
CA ARG A 42 3.08 0.31 21.00
C ARG A 42 2.86 1.22 19.79
N MET A 43 3.79 2.12 19.47
CA MET A 43 3.80 2.79 18.16
C MET A 43 4.59 1.98 17.13
N GLN A 44 4.28 2.23 15.86
CA GLN A 44 5.04 1.69 14.73
C GLN A 44 5.88 2.81 14.10
N ASP A 45 7.12 2.51 13.73
CA ASP A 45 8.03 3.45 13.05
C ASP A 45 7.52 3.70 11.61
N PRO A 46 7.12 4.93 11.27
CA PRO A 46 6.60 5.26 9.94
C PRO A 46 7.65 5.10 8.83
N VAL A 47 8.94 5.27 9.13
CA VAL A 47 10.03 5.12 8.16
C VAL A 47 10.22 3.64 7.81
N CYS A 48 10.08 2.77 8.80
CA CYS A 48 10.10 1.32 8.60
C CYS A 48 8.86 0.86 7.81
N LEU A 49 7.66 1.30 8.21
CA LEU A 49 6.41 0.96 7.52
C LEU A 49 6.43 1.34 6.03
N ALA A 50 7.06 2.47 5.69
CA ALA A 50 7.18 2.91 4.30
C ALA A 50 8.03 1.99 3.40
N LYS A 51 8.84 1.10 3.99
CA LYS A 51 9.83 0.27 3.27
C LYS A 51 9.64 -1.23 3.46
N VAL A 52 8.97 -1.65 4.52
CA VAL A 52 8.77 -3.07 4.84
C VAL A 52 7.87 -3.72 3.79
N GLU A 53 8.24 -4.89 3.29
CA GLU A 53 7.40 -5.68 2.39
C GLU A 53 6.80 -6.85 3.16
N THR A 54 5.47 -6.98 3.15
CA THR A 54 4.79 -8.04 3.90
C THR A 54 4.37 -9.24 3.05
N ARG A 55 4.23 -9.08 1.73
CA ARG A 55 3.83 -10.16 0.80
C ARG A 55 4.60 -10.12 -0.51
N THR A 56 4.77 -11.30 -1.08
CA THR A 56 5.57 -11.57 -2.29
C THR A 56 4.97 -11.05 -3.60
N SER A 57 3.68 -10.74 -3.66
CA SER A 57 3.04 -10.28 -4.89
C SER A 57 2.14 -9.06 -4.67
N TRP A 58 2.31 -8.07 -5.54
CA TRP A 58 1.52 -6.85 -5.62
C TRP A 58 0.03 -7.10 -5.83
N LEU A 59 -0.34 -8.19 -6.52
CA LEU A 59 -1.73 -8.55 -6.76
C LEU A 59 -2.46 -8.95 -5.47
N TRP A 60 -1.76 -9.61 -4.55
CA TRP A 60 -2.35 -9.96 -3.25
C TRP A 60 -2.63 -8.71 -2.44
N HIS A 61 -1.69 -7.77 -2.40
CA HIS A 61 -1.91 -6.49 -1.73
C HIS A 61 -3.11 -5.75 -2.33
N LEU A 62 -3.27 -5.75 -3.66
CA LEU A 62 -4.39 -5.07 -4.30
C LEU A 62 -5.72 -5.74 -3.98
N PHE A 63 -5.76 -7.08 -3.97
CA PHE A 63 -6.95 -7.84 -3.61
C PHE A 63 -7.43 -7.52 -2.19
N TYR A 64 -6.52 -7.58 -1.21
CA TYR A 64 -6.87 -7.27 0.18
C TYR A 64 -7.17 -5.78 0.40
N ALA A 65 -6.49 -4.88 -0.32
CA ALA A 65 -6.78 -3.45 -0.28
C ALA A 65 -8.21 -3.12 -0.77
N LEU A 66 -8.74 -3.90 -1.71
CA LEU A 66 -10.09 -3.74 -2.24
C LEU A 66 -11.16 -4.48 -1.42
N GLN A 67 -10.78 -5.52 -0.68
CA GLN A 67 -11.72 -6.32 0.13
C GLN A 67 -12.12 -5.61 1.44
N GLY A 68 -11.20 -4.85 2.06
CA GLY A 68 -11.42 -4.13 3.32
C GLY A 68 -11.11 -4.95 4.57
#